data_AF-A0A507BHC0-F1
#
_entry.id   AF-A0A507BHC0-F1
#
_cell.length_a   1.000
_cell.length_b   1.000
_cell.length_c   1.000
_cell.angle_alpha   90.00
_cell.angle_beta   90.00
_cell.angle_gamma   90.00
#
_symmetry.space_group_name_H-M   'P 1'
#
loop_
_entity.id
_entity.type
_entity.pdbx_description
1 polymer ?
#
loop_
_entity_poly.entity_id
_entity_poly.type
_entity_poly.pdbx_seq_one_letter_code
_entity_poly.pdbx_strand_id
1 'polypeptide(L)' 'MSTSKESLASTGSQLYQHVLRRRYTNPALLKQALDELCGQEEYTLMELRGRWILKLPKQLTEAELEGLEVKAFHHYGI' A
#
# COMPACT_ATOMS: atom_id res chain seq x y z
N MET A 1 21.25 -13.82 -39.19
CA MET A 1 21.21 -14.63 -37.94
C MET A 1 20.60 -13.77 -36.85
N SER A 2 19.57 -14.30 -36.21
CA SER A 2 18.68 -13.64 -35.26
C SER A 2 19.37 -13.28 -33.95
N THR A 3 19.01 -12.14 -33.36
CA THR A 3 19.06 -12.00 -31.89
C THR A 3 17.89 -11.15 -31.46
N SER A 4 16.76 -11.82 -31.26
CA SER A 4 15.58 -11.25 -30.63
C SER A 4 15.95 -10.88 -29.19
N LYS A 5 15.97 -9.57 -28.90
CA LYS A 5 15.91 -9.07 -27.52
C LYS A 5 14.49 -9.33 -27.00
N GLU A 6 14.24 -10.54 -26.54
CA GLU A 6 13.14 -10.81 -25.62
C GLU A 6 13.52 -10.18 -24.28
N SER A 7 13.17 -8.91 -24.11
CA SER A 7 12.92 -8.37 -22.79
C SER A 7 11.68 -9.08 -22.27
N LEU A 8 11.89 -10.22 -21.62
CA LEU A 8 10.88 -10.86 -20.80
C LEU A 8 10.57 -9.87 -19.68
N ALA A 9 9.60 -8.98 -19.92
CA ALA A 9 8.92 -8.30 -18.84
C ALA A 9 8.21 -9.41 -18.07
N SER A 10 8.90 -9.97 -17.07
CA SER A 10 8.26 -10.81 -16.08
C SER A 10 7.11 -9.99 -15.54
N THR A 11 5.89 -10.37 -15.93
CA THR A 11 4.62 -9.88 -15.41
C THR A 11 4.48 -10.34 -13.95
N GLY A 12 5.48 -10.06 -13.12
CA GLY A 12 5.32 -10.06 -11.68
C GLY A 12 4.51 -8.82 -11.39
N SER A 13 3.26 -8.99 -10.95
CA SER A 13 2.40 -7.89 -10.50
C SER A 13 3.24 -6.93 -9.66
N GLN A 14 3.59 -5.78 -10.24
CA GLN A 14 4.51 -4.84 -9.62
C GLN A 14 3.76 -4.19 -8.46
N LEU A 15 3.91 -4.75 -7.26
CA LEU A 15 3.33 -4.18 -6.06
C LEU A 15 4.11 -2.92 -5.70
N TYR A 16 3.42 -1.79 -5.76
CA TYR A 16 3.95 -0.51 -5.33
C TYR A 16 3.98 -0.46 -3.81
N GLN A 17 5.14 -0.11 -3.27
CA GLN A 17 5.36 -0.03 -1.83
C GLN A 17 5.27 1.42 -1.39
N HIS A 18 4.43 1.66 -0.39
CA HIS A 18 4.15 2.96 0.15
C HIS A 18 4.36 2.95 1.66
N VAL A 19 5.23 3.82 2.15
CA VAL A 19 5.49 3.93 3.58
C VAL A 19 4.52 4.94 4.16
N LEU A 20 3.66 4.50 5.07
CA LEU A 20 2.77 5.39 5.80
C LEU A 20 3.60 6.27 6.74
N ARG A 21 3.25 7.56 6.79
CA ARG A 21 3.98 8.57 7.57
C ARG A 21 3.52 8.58 9.02
N ARG A 22 2.25 8.27 9.26
CA ARG A 22 1.66 8.21 10.59
C ARG A 22 2.02 6.91 11.31
N ARG A 23 2.10 7.04 12.63
CA ARG A 23 2.17 5.89 13.53
C ARG A 23 0.75 5.46 13.82
N TYR A 24 0.49 4.17 13.67
CA TYR A 24 -0.79 3.58 14.00
C TYR A 24 -0.59 2.71 15.22
N THR A 25 -1.27 3.05 16.31
CA THR A 25 -1.23 2.31 17.57
C THR A 25 -1.95 0.96 17.44
N ASN A 26 -2.94 0.89 16.55
CA ASN A 26 -3.80 -0.27 16.41
C ASN A 26 -3.83 -0.78 14.95
N PRO A 27 -3.07 -1.82 14.60
CA PRO A 27 -2.97 -2.32 13.22
C PRO A 27 -4.28 -2.86 12.68
N ALA A 28 -5.17 -3.37 13.55
CA ALA A 28 -6.48 -3.86 13.15
C ALA A 28 -7.35 -2.74 12.56
N LEU A 29 -7.31 -1.55 13.15
CA LEU A 29 -8.08 -0.39 12.69
C LEU A 29 -7.51 0.15 11.38
N LEU A 30 -6.18 0.19 11.24
CA LEU A 30 -5.52 0.55 10.00
C LEU A 30 -5.90 -0.44 8.87
N LYS A 31 -5.88 -1.74 9.15
CA LYS A 31 -6.31 -2.76 8.20
C LYS A 31 -7.77 -2.55 7.82
N GLN A 32 -8.68 -2.30 8.77
CA GLN A 32 -10.09 -2.04 8.48
C GLN A 32 -10.28 -0.79 7.58
N ALA A 33 -9.56 0.30 7.87
CA ALA A 33 -9.57 1.50 7.02
C ALA A 33 -9.11 1.22 5.58
N LEU A 34 -8.05 0.41 5.42
CA LEU A 34 -7.53 0.00 4.12
C LEU A 34 -8.51 -0.93 3.39
N ASP A 35 -9.19 -1.80 4.13
CA ASP A 35 -10.24 -2.69 3.63
C ASP A 35 -11.40 -1.91 3.01
N GLU A 36 -11.87 -0.86 3.69
CA GLU A 36 -12.93 0.01 3.19
C GLU A 36 -12.50 0.89 2.01
N LEU A 37 -11.21 1.22 1.90
CA LEU A 37 -10.69 2.12 0.87
C LEU A 37 -10.19 1.42 -0.40
N CYS A 38 -9.46 0.33 -0.22
CA CYS A 38 -8.85 -0.43 -1.31
C CYS A 38 -9.61 -1.73 -1.63
N GLY A 39 -10.56 -2.15 -0.81
CA GLY A 39 -11.21 -3.44 -0.92
C GLY A 39 -10.43 -4.55 -0.20
N GLN A 40 -11.15 -5.60 0.19
CA GLN A 40 -10.55 -6.80 0.79
C GLN A 40 -9.56 -7.43 -0.18
N GLU A 41 -8.36 -7.78 0.34
CA GLU A 41 -7.34 -8.60 -0.33
C GLU A 41 -6.54 -7.92 -1.47
N GLU A 42 -6.79 -6.64 -1.80
CA GLU A 42 -6.01 -5.92 -2.81
C GLU A 42 -4.73 -5.24 -2.27
N TYR A 43 -4.42 -5.40 -0.98
CA TYR A 43 -3.26 -4.79 -0.35
C TYR A 43 -2.58 -5.71 0.67
N THR A 44 -1.28 -5.50 0.86
CA THR A 44 -0.47 -6.12 1.91
C THR A 44 0.02 -5.03 2.85
N LEU A 45 -0.25 -5.18 4.14
CA LEU A 45 0.24 -4.27 5.17
C LEU A 45 1.32 -4.97 6.01
N MET A 46 2.47 -4.34 6.19
CA MET A 46 3.55 -4.86 7.04
C MET A 46 4.20 -3.75 7.86
N GLU A 47 4.60 -4.06 9.09
CA GLU A 47 5.40 -3.14 9.91
C GLU A 47 6.89 -3.45 9.72
N LEU A 48 7.70 -2.44 9.42
CA LEU A 48 9.14 -2.55 9.32
C LEU A 48 9.80 -1.43 10.13
N ARG A 49 10.54 -1.80 11.19
CA ARG A 49 11.26 -0.86 12.08
C ARG A 49 10.34 0.25 12.62
N GLY A 50 9.11 -0.09 13.03
CA GLY A 50 8.14 0.88 13.56
C GLY A 50 7.52 1.80 12.50
N ARG A 51 7.64 1.47 11.21
CA ARG A 51 6.93 2.13 10.11
C ARG A 51 6.00 1.15 9.42
N TRP A 52 4.82 1.62 9.08
CA TRP A 52 3.85 0.83 8.33
C TRP A 52 4.12 0.96 6.83
N ILE A 53 4.25 -0.18 6.16
CA ILE A 53 4.47 -0.28 4.72
C ILE A 53 3.24 -0.96 4.11
N LEU A 54 2.56 -0.21 3.25
CA LEU A 54 1.45 -0.66 2.44
C LEU A 54 1.97 -1.07 1.06
N LYS A 55 1.65 -2.28 0.61
CA LYS A 55 1.96 -2.74 -0.75
C LYS A 55 0.67 -3.03 -1.48
N LEU A 56 0.49 -2.46 -2.67
CA LEU A 56 -0.71 -2.68 -3.47
C LEU A 56 -0.35 -2.63 -4.97
N PRO A 57 -1.12 -3.27 -5.86
CA PRO A 57 -0.82 -3.31 -7.29
C PRO A 57 -1.02 -1.96 -7.99
N LYS A 58 -1.66 -1.00 -7.32
CA LYS A 58 -1.91 0.36 -7.81
C LYS A 58 -0.92 1.34 -7.18
N GLN A 59 -0.28 2.17 -8.01
CA GLN A 59 0.55 3.26 -7.50
C GLN A 59 -0.35 4.35 -6.90
N LEU A 60 -0.18 4.64 -5.61
CA LEU A 60 -0.82 5.79 -4.96
C LEU A 60 0.10 7.00 -5.06
N THR A 61 -0.49 8.17 -5.33
CA THR A 61 0.22 9.44 -5.20
C THR A 61 0.34 9.80 -3.72
N GLU A 62 1.23 10.73 -3.40
CA GLU A 62 1.42 11.18 -2.03
C GLU A 62 0.13 11.80 -1.44
N ALA A 63 -0.67 12.49 -2.27
CA ALA A 63 -1.95 13.05 -1.88
C ALA A 63 -3.01 11.96 -1.59
N GLU A 64 -3.04 10.89 -2.36
CA GLU A 64 -3.95 9.75 -2.11
C GLU A 64 -3.56 9.02 -0.83
N LEU A 65 -2.26 8.85 -0.59
CA LEU A 65 -1.74 8.34 0.68
C LEU A 65 -2.14 9.22 1.84
N GLU A 66 -1.88 10.52 1.77
CA GLU A 66 -2.26 11.45 2.83
C GLU A 66 -3.76 11.43 3.07
N GLY A 67 -4.58 11.42 2.02
CA GLY A 67 -6.04 11.30 2.13
C GLY A 67 -6.47 10.00 2.80
N LEU A 68 -5.79 8.89 2.51
CA LEU A 68 -5.99 7.60 3.16
C LEU A 68 -5.59 7.65 4.64
N GLU A 69 -4.44 8.24 4.95
CA GLU A 69 -3.97 8.40 6.33
C GLU A 69 -4.90 9.31 7.15
N VAL A 70 -5.42 10.39 6.54
CA VAL A 70 -6.39 11.30 7.15
C VAL A 70 -7.74 10.64 7.35
N LYS A 71 -8.22 9.85 6.40
CA LYS A 71 -9.47 9.07 6.57
C LYS A 71 -9.33 8.03 7.67
N ALA A 72 -8.24 7.27 7.66
CA ALA A 72 -7.95 6.30 8.72
C ALA A 72 -7.88 6.99 10.09
N PHE A 73 -7.25 8.16 10.17
CA PHE A 73 -7.20 8.97 11.39
C PHE A 73 -8.59 9.48 11.82
N HIS A 74 -9.37 10.05 10.91
CA HIS A 74 -10.67 10.64 11.23
C HIS A 74 -11.70 9.58 11.64
N HIS A 75 -11.62 8.38 11.05
CA HIS A 75 -12.55 7.30 11.33
C HIS A 75 -12.20 6.54 12.63
N TYR A 76 -10.90 6.38 12.92
CA TYR A 76 -10.43 5.52 14.02
C TYR A 76 -9.70 6.25 15.16
N GLY A 77 -9.41 7.54 15.03
CA GLY A 77 -8.79 8.37 16.07
C GLY A 77 -7.39 7.93 16.49
N ILE A 78 -6.62 7.32 15.59
CA ILE A 78 -5.30 6.71 15.83
C ILE A 78 -4.13 7.56 15.34
#